data_AF-A0A3D4W3Z9-F1
#
_entry.id   AF-A0A3D4W3Z9-F1
#
_cell.length_a   1.000
_cell.length_b   1.000
_cell.length_c   1.000
_cell.angle_alpha   90.00
_cell.angle_beta   90.00
_cell.angle_gamma   90.00
#
_symmetry.space_group_name_H-M   'P 1'
#
loop_
_entity.id
_entity.type
_entity.pdbx_description
1 polymer ?
#
loop_
_entity_poly.entity_id
_entity_poly.type
_entity_poly.pdbx_seq_one_letter_code
_entity_poly.pdbx_strand_id
1 'polypeptide(L)'
;MKREETTMLTPQDVRAAQFEKNIRGYRTEEVDRFLDKVEEQLKQDEDQAEELRRQIAELTAENQRLHKEMESYEADGDMLKSALINAQRMGENVIREANQKSEEILHRANLRGDDIIRDANELLQKASDRADEIINEANEKKLAQEREYDRVRLEVTRFKSDVLNLYRSHVESLSRLPEFQKEEPAEDAPAEDEAAAAETTAAAVTEEIAEAQPAAADVDAEDETPADEKTSEEFWAQDESQLKLDPPPAPAAEDEAAAPDYAAFKGVKFSE
;
A
#
# COMPACT_ATOMS: atom_id res chain seq x y z
N MET A 1 -49.20 10.86 -71.53
CA MET A 1 -49.17 9.81 -72.57
C MET A 1 -50.45 8.99 -72.43
N LYS A 2 -51.39 9.15 -73.37
CA LYS A 2 -52.55 8.25 -73.46
C LYS A 2 -52.03 6.95 -74.04
N ARG A 3 -52.03 5.86 -73.27
CA ARG A 3 -51.80 4.52 -73.82
C ARG A 3 -53.02 4.23 -74.68
N GLU A 4 -52.82 4.04 -75.98
CA GLU A 4 -53.85 3.48 -76.84
C GLU A 4 -54.11 2.07 -76.32
N GLU A 5 -55.31 1.82 -75.78
CA GLU A 5 -55.82 0.48 -75.58
C GLU A 5 -56.10 -0.11 -76.97
N THR A 6 -55.06 -0.55 -77.66
CA THR A 6 -55.21 -1.57 -78.71
C THR A 6 -55.76 -2.80 -78.01
N THR A 7 -57.01 -3.14 -78.27
CA THR A 7 -57.66 -4.35 -77.76
C THR A 7 -56.78 -5.55 -78.13
N MET A 8 -56.05 -6.08 -77.14
CA MET A 8 -55.16 -7.22 -77.32
C MET A 8 -56.03 -8.42 -77.68
N LEU A 9 -55.74 -9.03 -78.81
CA LEU A 9 -56.50 -10.17 -79.32
C LEU A 9 -56.17 -11.39 -78.44
N THR A 10 -57.18 -11.98 -77.82
CA THR A 10 -56.98 -13.19 -77.00
C THR A 10 -57.03 -14.44 -77.89
N PRO A 11 -56.48 -15.59 -77.44
CA PRO A 11 -56.65 -16.87 -78.11
C PRO A 11 -58.14 -17.21 -78.36
N GLN A 12 -59.03 -16.81 -77.45
CA GLN A 12 -60.48 -17.00 -77.62
C GLN A 12 -61.05 -16.12 -78.74
N ASP A 13 -60.56 -14.89 -78.89
CA ASP A 13 -60.99 -13.98 -79.96
C ASP A 13 -60.55 -14.49 -81.34
N VAL A 14 -59.36 -15.10 -81.44
CA VAL A 14 -58.87 -15.74 -82.68
C VAL A 14 -59.72 -16.96 -83.04
N ARG A 15 -60.10 -17.77 -82.05
CA ARG A 15 -60.94 -18.96 -82.24
C ARG A 15 -62.38 -18.61 -82.62
N ALA A 16 -62.91 -17.51 -82.11
CA ALA A 16 -64.25 -17.02 -82.40
C ALA A 16 -64.33 -16.21 -83.70
N ALA A 17 -63.21 -15.93 -84.35
CA ALA A 17 -63.15 -15.12 -85.57
C ALA A 17 -63.91 -15.79 -86.73
N GLN A 18 -64.86 -15.07 -87.32
CA GLN A 18 -65.62 -15.50 -88.49
C GLN A 18 -65.31 -14.59 -89.67
N PHE A 19 -65.09 -15.18 -90.85
CA PHE A 19 -64.78 -14.47 -92.07
C PHE A 19 -65.86 -14.69 -93.12
N GLU A 20 -66.26 -13.63 -93.84
CA GLU A 20 -67.24 -13.71 -94.92
C GLU A 20 -66.67 -14.46 -96.15
N LYS A 21 -67.48 -15.34 -96.76
CA LYS A 21 -67.09 -16.10 -97.96
C LYS A 21 -67.38 -15.30 -99.24
N ASN A 22 -66.34 -15.02 -100.02
CA ASN A 22 -66.42 -14.38 -101.35
C ASN A 22 -65.99 -15.35 -102.47
N ILE A 23 -66.46 -15.10 -103.71
CA ILE A 23 -66.22 -15.97 -104.91
C ILE A 23 -64.71 -16.11 -105.25
N ARG A 24 -63.87 -15.20 -104.78
CA ARG A 24 -62.40 -15.29 -104.80
C ARG A 24 -61.89 -14.92 -103.40
N GLY A 25 -61.02 -15.76 -102.83
CA GLY A 25 -60.47 -15.55 -101.49
C GLY A 25 -59.40 -16.59 -101.15
N TYR A 26 -58.78 -16.46 -99.97
CA TYR A 26 -57.83 -17.44 -99.44
C TYR A 26 -58.52 -18.79 -99.17
N ARG A 27 -57.74 -19.88 -99.19
CA ARG A 27 -58.25 -21.21 -98.87
C ARG A 27 -58.56 -21.29 -97.38
N THR A 28 -59.79 -21.68 -97.04
CA THR A 28 -60.23 -21.75 -95.64
C THR A 28 -59.33 -22.67 -94.81
N GLU A 29 -58.91 -23.81 -95.34
CA GLU A 29 -58.02 -24.76 -94.65
C GLU A 29 -56.63 -24.17 -94.32
N GLU A 30 -56.09 -23.28 -95.17
CA GLU A 30 -54.79 -22.63 -94.92
C GLU A 30 -54.93 -21.49 -93.91
N VAL A 31 -56.07 -20.78 -93.94
CA VAL A 31 -56.41 -19.76 -92.95
C VAL A 31 -56.65 -20.40 -91.58
N ASP A 32 -57.42 -21.48 -91.50
CA ASP A 32 -57.68 -22.20 -90.24
C ASP A 32 -56.37 -22.70 -89.61
N ARG A 33 -55.48 -23.33 -90.40
CA ARG A 33 -54.14 -23.75 -89.91
C ARG A 33 -53.25 -22.58 -89.47
N PHE A 34 -53.42 -21.40 -90.06
CA PHE A 34 -52.70 -20.21 -89.64
C PHE A 34 -53.29 -19.65 -88.34
N LEU A 35 -54.62 -19.62 -88.21
CA LEU A 35 -55.32 -19.23 -86.98
C LEU A 35 -54.98 -20.17 -85.81
N ASP A 36 -54.85 -21.47 -86.04
CA ASP A 36 -54.38 -22.43 -85.03
C ASP A 36 -52.99 -22.05 -84.49
N LYS A 37 -52.06 -21.68 -85.39
CA LYS A 37 -50.71 -21.25 -85.00
C LYS A 37 -50.72 -19.90 -84.26
N VAL A 38 -51.55 -18.97 -84.70
CA VAL A 38 -51.72 -17.67 -84.03
C VAL A 38 -52.33 -17.87 -82.64
N GLU A 39 -53.31 -18.76 -82.50
CA GLU A 39 -53.92 -19.12 -81.22
C GLU A 39 -52.89 -19.75 -80.27
N GLU A 40 -52.09 -20.71 -80.76
CA GLU A 40 -51.05 -21.37 -79.97
C GLU A 40 -49.94 -20.38 -79.55
N GLN A 41 -49.55 -19.46 -80.42
CA GLN A 41 -48.57 -18.45 -80.10
C GLN A 41 -49.11 -17.43 -79.08
N LEU A 42 -50.35 -16.97 -79.21
CA LEU A 42 -50.99 -16.10 -78.23
C LEU A 42 -51.10 -16.75 -76.85
N LYS A 43 -51.38 -18.07 -76.79
CA LYS A 43 -51.37 -18.81 -75.52
C LYS A 43 -49.98 -18.86 -74.89
N GLN A 44 -48.94 -19.14 -75.68
CA GLN A 44 -47.57 -19.14 -75.18
C GLN A 44 -47.16 -17.75 -74.67
N ASP A 45 -47.56 -16.69 -75.36
CA ASP A 45 -47.28 -15.31 -74.95
C ASP A 45 -48.05 -14.94 -73.65
N GLU A 46 -49.30 -15.39 -73.51
CA GLU A 46 -50.09 -15.22 -72.27
C GLU A 46 -49.45 -15.96 -71.09
N ASP A 47 -49.09 -17.23 -71.26
CA ASP A 47 -48.44 -18.05 -70.23
C ASP A 47 -47.09 -17.42 -69.80
N GLN A 48 -46.29 -16.94 -70.77
CA GLN A 48 -45.03 -16.24 -70.47
C GLN A 48 -45.26 -14.91 -69.77
N ALA A 49 -46.29 -14.14 -70.16
CA ALA A 49 -46.61 -12.88 -69.52
C ALA A 49 -47.08 -13.08 -68.07
N GLU A 50 -47.84 -14.14 -67.78
CA GLU A 50 -48.23 -14.50 -66.41
C GLU A 50 -47.03 -14.91 -65.56
N GLU A 51 -46.14 -15.75 -66.11
CA GLU A 51 -44.92 -16.17 -65.42
C GLU A 51 -44.01 -14.97 -65.11
N LEU A 52 -43.80 -14.08 -66.08
CA LEU A 52 -43.03 -12.85 -65.88
C LEU A 52 -43.66 -11.94 -64.84
N ARG A 53 -44.99 -11.78 -64.83
CA ARG A 53 -45.70 -11.00 -63.79
C ARG A 53 -45.50 -11.61 -62.40
N ARG A 54 -45.53 -12.94 -62.31
CA ARG A 54 -45.29 -13.65 -61.05
C ARG A 54 -43.86 -13.42 -60.55
N GLN A 55 -42.86 -13.57 -61.42
CA GLN A 55 -41.46 -13.31 -61.09
C GLN A 55 -41.22 -11.86 -60.68
N ILE A 56 -41.83 -10.89 -61.38
CA ILE A 56 -41.75 -9.47 -61.00
C ILE A 56 -42.34 -9.26 -59.61
N ALA A 57 -43.49 -9.85 -59.30
CA ALA A 57 -44.11 -9.72 -57.99
C ALA A 57 -43.23 -10.33 -56.87
N GLU A 58 -42.65 -11.51 -57.11
CA GLU A 58 -41.74 -12.18 -56.18
C GLU A 58 -40.46 -11.37 -55.95
N LEU A 59 -39.77 -10.95 -57.02
CA LEU A 59 -38.55 -10.14 -56.94
C LEU A 59 -38.81 -8.77 -56.29
N THR A 60 -39.99 -8.19 -56.49
CA THR A 60 -40.38 -6.93 -55.84
C THR A 60 -40.60 -7.13 -54.35
N ALA A 61 -41.26 -8.23 -53.96
CA ALA A 61 -41.45 -8.57 -52.54
C ALA A 61 -40.10 -8.87 -51.86
N GLU A 62 -39.19 -9.58 -52.54
CA GLU A 62 -37.84 -9.84 -52.04
C GLU A 62 -37.02 -8.57 -51.89
N ASN A 63 -37.04 -7.66 -52.88
CA ASN A 63 -36.38 -6.35 -52.76
C ASN A 63 -36.91 -5.55 -51.57
N GLN A 64 -38.23 -5.53 -51.36
CA GLN A 64 -38.80 -4.85 -50.19
C GLN A 64 -38.36 -5.48 -48.87
N ARG A 65 -38.21 -6.81 -48.82
CA ARG A 65 -37.69 -7.51 -47.64
C ARG A 65 -36.24 -7.14 -47.39
N LEU A 66 -35.40 -7.21 -48.43
CA LEU A 66 -33.98 -6.86 -48.35
C LEU A 66 -33.75 -5.40 -47.95
N HIS A 67 -34.57 -4.47 -48.45
CA HIS A 67 -34.50 -3.07 -48.04
C HIS A 67 -34.81 -2.88 -46.54
N LYS A 68 -35.83 -3.56 -46.01
CA LYS A 68 -36.13 -3.51 -44.56
C LYS A 68 -35.00 -4.11 -43.73
N GLU A 69 -34.38 -5.18 -44.22
CA GLU A 69 -33.24 -5.81 -43.54
C GLU A 69 -32.03 -4.88 -43.53
N MET A 70 -31.72 -4.22 -44.65
CA MET A 70 -30.67 -3.20 -44.71
C MET A 70 -30.94 -2.02 -43.76
N GLU A 71 -32.17 -1.51 -43.72
CA GLU A 71 -32.54 -0.45 -42.78
C GLU A 71 -32.34 -0.88 -41.31
N SER A 72 -32.66 -2.14 -40.99
CA SER A 72 -32.40 -2.68 -39.64
C SER A 72 -30.90 -2.77 -39.32
N TYR A 73 -30.07 -3.21 -40.27
CA TYR A 73 -28.62 -3.26 -40.06
C TYR A 73 -27.99 -1.88 -39.93
N GLU A 74 -28.49 -0.89 -40.66
CA GLU A 74 -28.06 0.51 -40.51
C GLU A 74 -28.41 1.04 -39.11
N ALA A 75 -29.63 0.78 -38.63
CA ALA A 75 -30.07 1.16 -37.28
C ALA A 75 -29.23 0.47 -36.19
N ASP A 76 -28.96 -0.82 -36.33
CA ASP A 76 -28.10 -1.58 -35.42
C ASP A 76 -26.66 -1.03 -35.44
N GLY A 77 -26.14 -0.68 -36.62
CA GLY A 77 -24.83 -0.05 -36.78
C GLY A 77 -24.72 1.29 -36.05
N ASP A 78 -25.73 2.14 -36.16
CA ASP A 78 -25.79 3.42 -35.45
C ASP A 78 -25.90 3.22 -33.93
N MET A 79 -26.70 2.26 -33.48
CA MET A 79 -26.81 1.90 -32.07
C MET A 79 -25.45 1.43 -31.52
N LEU A 80 -24.77 0.52 -32.21
CA LEU A 80 -23.45 0.03 -31.83
C LEU A 80 -22.41 1.16 -31.79
N LYS A 81 -22.41 2.04 -32.78
CA LYS A 81 -21.52 3.21 -32.82
C LYS A 81 -21.77 4.13 -31.62
N SER A 82 -23.04 4.38 -31.28
CA SER A 82 -23.41 5.20 -30.12
C SER A 82 -22.98 4.56 -28.80
N ALA A 83 -23.16 3.23 -28.66
CA ALA A 83 -22.75 2.47 -27.49
C ALA A 83 -21.22 2.48 -27.33
N LEU A 84 -20.48 2.34 -28.43
CA LEU A 84 -19.01 2.41 -28.43
C LEU A 84 -18.51 3.79 -28.01
N ILE A 85 -19.10 4.87 -28.54
CA ILE A 85 -18.75 6.24 -28.17
C ILE A 85 -19.04 6.48 -26.68
N ASN A 86 -20.18 6.00 -26.18
CA ASN A 86 -20.54 6.15 -24.77
C ASN A 86 -19.57 5.35 -23.87
N ALA A 87 -19.29 4.09 -24.23
CA ALA A 87 -18.33 3.26 -23.53
C ALA A 87 -16.93 3.89 -23.50
N GLN A 88 -16.47 4.46 -24.62
CA GLN A 88 -15.20 5.20 -24.69
C GLN A 88 -15.23 6.42 -23.75
N ARG A 89 -16.29 7.24 -23.79
CA ARG A 89 -16.43 8.40 -22.91
C ARG A 89 -16.44 8.00 -21.44
N MET A 90 -17.10 6.89 -21.11
CA MET A 90 -17.12 6.33 -19.76
C MET A 90 -15.72 5.88 -19.36
N GLY A 91 -15.00 5.16 -20.22
CA GLY A 91 -13.60 4.78 -20.00
C GLY A 91 -12.69 5.99 -19.75
N GLU A 92 -12.81 7.03 -20.58
CA GLU A 92 -12.07 8.29 -20.40
C GLU A 92 -12.39 8.99 -19.08
N ASN A 93 -13.65 8.97 -18.65
CA ASN A 93 -14.05 9.52 -17.36
C ASN A 93 -13.46 8.73 -16.19
N VAL A 94 -13.50 7.40 -16.24
CA VAL A 94 -12.89 6.53 -15.23
C VAL A 94 -11.38 6.75 -15.14
N ILE A 95 -10.69 6.86 -16.28
CA ILE A 95 -9.25 7.16 -16.32
C ILE A 95 -8.96 8.52 -15.68
N ARG A 96 -9.74 9.55 -16.03
CA ARG A 96 -9.56 10.90 -15.47
C ARG A 96 -9.77 10.92 -13.96
N GLU A 97 -10.83 10.26 -13.47
CA GLU A 97 -11.14 10.17 -12.04
C GLU A 97 -10.06 9.39 -11.28
N ALA A 98 -9.59 8.27 -11.84
CA ALA A 98 -8.50 7.48 -11.26
C ALA A 98 -7.20 8.30 -11.18
N ASN A 99 -6.86 9.05 -12.23
CA ASN A 99 -5.68 9.93 -12.24
C ASN A 99 -5.82 11.04 -11.20
N GLN A 100 -6.96 11.73 -11.14
CA GLN A 100 -7.20 12.76 -10.14
C GLN A 100 -7.08 12.19 -8.71
N LYS A 101 -7.68 11.04 -8.44
CA LYS A 101 -7.60 10.39 -7.13
C LYS A 101 -6.17 9.96 -6.79
N SER A 102 -5.41 9.50 -7.78
CA SER A 102 -3.99 9.18 -7.63
C SER A 102 -3.18 10.43 -7.25
N GLU A 103 -3.38 11.54 -7.97
CA GLU A 103 -2.73 12.82 -7.67
C GLU A 103 -3.07 13.33 -6.26
N GLU A 104 -4.33 13.23 -5.84
CA GLU A 104 -4.76 13.58 -4.49
C GLU A 104 -4.09 12.71 -3.41
N ILE A 105 -3.96 11.40 -3.65
CA ILE A 105 -3.28 10.47 -2.73
C ILE A 105 -1.79 10.82 -2.65
N LEU A 106 -1.13 11.04 -3.78
CA LEU A 106 0.29 11.41 -3.83
C LEU A 106 0.52 12.75 -3.12
N HIS A 107 -0.33 13.74 -3.37
CA HIS A 107 -0.23 15.04 -2.73
C HIS A 107 -0.40 14.94 -1.21
N ARG A 108 -1.39 14.17 -0.74
CA ARG A 108 -1.61 13.93 0.69
C ARG A 108 -0.44 13.17 1.33
N ALA A 109 0.11 12.17 0.64
CA ALA A 109 1.26 11.42 1.12
C ALA A 109 2.50 12.31 1.23
N ASN A 110 2.73 13.19 0.27
CA ASN A 110 3.83 14.16 0.29
C ASN A 110 3.70 15.14 1.45
N LEU A 111 2.53 15.76 1.65
CA LEU A 111 2.28 16.66 2.78
C LEU A 111 2.53 15.97 4.12
N ARG A 112 2.02 14.75 4.28
CA ARG A 112 2.26 13.96 5.49
C ARG A 112 3.74 13.60 5.66
N GLY A 113 4.44 13.28 4.58
CA GLY A 113 5.88 13.04 4.59
C GLY A 113 6.65 14.29 5.04
N ASP A 114 6.30 15.45 4.51
CA ASP A 114 6.91 16.73 4.87
C ASP A 114 6.67 17.09 6.34
N ASP A 115 5.46 16.82 6.86
CA ASP A 115 5.15 17.03 8.28
C ASP A 115 5.95 16.07 9.18
N ILE A 116 6.05 14.79 8.82
CA ILE A 116 6.88 13.82 9.56
C ILE A 116 8.36 14.25 9.57
N ILE A 117 8.88 14.72 8.43
CA ILE A 117 10.27 15.22 8.34
C ILE A 117 10.45 16.46 9.23
N ARG A 118 9.48 17.38 9.24
CA ARG A 118 9.52 18.57 10.10
C ARG A 118 9.55 18.19 11.57
N ASP A 119 8.64 17.31 12.00
CA ASP A 119 8.55 16.86 13.39
C ASP A 119 9.82 16.12 13.82
N ALA A 120 10.37 15.27 12.95
CA ALA A 120 11.63 14.57 13.21
C ALA A 120 12.81 15.54 13.35
N ASN A 121 12.92 16.55 12.48
CA ASN A 121 13.97 17.56 12.57
C ASN A 121 13.84 18.41 13.84
N GLU A 122 12.61 18.77 14.23
CA GLU A 122 12.37 19.50 15.48
C GLU A 122 12.77 18.67 16.71
N LEU A 123 12.44 17.38 16.71
CA LEU A 123 12.83 16.46 17.79
C LEU A 123 14.35 16.29 17.86
N LEU A 124 15.02 16.16 16.72
CA LEU A 124 16.48 16.10 16.65
C LEU A 124 17.13 17.38 17.19
N GLN A 125 16.59 18.54 16.83
CA GLN A 125 17.08 19.82 17.34
C GLN A 125 16.93 19.91 18.85
N LYS A 126 15.75 19.61 19.40
CA LYS A 126 15.51 19.58 20.85
C LYS A 126 16.44 18.60 21.58
N ALA A 127 16.68 17.42 20.99
CA ALA A 127 17.61 16.45 21.54
C ALA A 127 19.06 16.96 21.52
N SER A 128 19.48 17.64 20.45
CA SER A 128 20.79 18.28 20.34
C SER A 128 20.96 19.38 21.40
N ASP A 129 20.00 20.28 21.51
CA ASP A 129 20.04 21.37 22.49
C ASP A 129 20.17 20.83 23.92
N ARG A 130 19.39 19.78 24.24
CA ARG A 130 19.46 19.11 25.55
C ARG A 130 20.79 18.40 25.77
N ALA A 131 21.38 17.80 24.74
CA ALA A 131 22.69 17.18 24.84
C ALA A 131 23.77 18.23 25.13
N ASP A 132 23.71 19.39 24.46
CA ASP A 132 24.61 20.51 24.70
C ASP A 132 24.47 21.07 26.12
N GLU A 133 23.24 21.19 26.64
CA GLU A 133 22.98 21.56 28.04
C GLU A 133 23.65 20.58 29.02
N ILE A 134 23.46 19.27 28.82
CA ILE A 134 24.07 18.24 29.68
C ILE A 134 25.60 18.31 29.63
N ILE A 135 26.18 18.51 28.44
CA ILE A 135 27.64 18.65 28.26
C ILE A 135 28.14 19.88 29.02
N ASN A 136 27.44 21.01 28.91
CA ASN A 136 27.81 22.24 29.60
C ASN A 136 27.74 22.08 31.11
N GLU A 137 26.66 21.51 31.64
CA GLU A 137 26.54 21.23 33.08
C GLU A 137 27.64 20.29 33.59
N ALA A 138 27.96 19.24 32.83
CA ALA A 138 29.03 18.31 33.18
C ALA A 138 30.39 19.01 33.21
N ASN A 139 30.66 19.89 32.23
CA ASN A 139 31.89 20.68 32.17
C ASN A 139 31.98 21.68 33.33
N GLU A 140 30.88 22.35 33.70
CA GLU A 140 30.86 23.25 34.85
C GLU A 140 31.13 22.52 36.16
N LYS A 141 30.49 21.35 36.37
CA LYS A 141 30.73 20.50 37.55
C LYS A 141 32.18 20.03 37.60
N LYS A 142 32.73 19.58 36.47
CA LYS A 142 34.14 19.19 36.37
C LYS A 142 35.07 20.36 36.75
N LEU A 143 34.83 21.54 36.20
CA LEU A 143 35.65 22.72 36.48
C LEU A 143 35.55 23.15 37.95
N ALA A 144 34.37 23.05 38.55
CA ALA A 144 34.17 23.31 39.98
C ALA A 144 34.95 22.30 40.85
N GLN A 145 34.90 21.02 40.51
CA GLN A 145 35.66 19.97 41.20
C GLN A 145 37.18 20.16 41.06
N GLU A 146 37.67 20.53 39.88
CA GLU A 146 39.09 20.86 39.66
C GLU A 146 39.54 22.02 40.54
N ARG A 147 38.73 23.07 40.68
CA ARG A 147 39.03 24.21 41.57
C ARG A 147 39.07 23.82 43.04
N GLU A 148 38.12 23.00 43.50
CA GLU A 148 38.11 22.50 44.88
C GLU A 148 39.30 21.57 45.13
N TYR A 149 39.63 20.69 44.19
CA TYR A 149 40.82 19.85 44.26
C TYR A 149 42.09 20.69 44.40
N ASP A 150 42.25 21.73 43.59
CA ASP A 150 43.40 22.64 43.68
C ASP A 150 43.43 23.41 45.01
N ARG A 151 42.28 23.83 45.53
CA ARG A 151 42.19 24.46 46.87
C ARG A 151 42.67 23.51 47.96
N VAL A 152 42.11 22.31 48.02
CA VAL A 152 42.48 21.29 49.02
C VAL A 152 43.96 20.94 48.90
N ARG A 153 44.48 20.79 47.69
CA ARG A 153 45.91 20.53 47.45
C ARG A 153 46.81 21.64 48.00
N LEU A 154 46.43 22.91 47.83
CA LEU A 154 47.16 24.04 48.41
C LEU A 154 47.07 24.05 49.95
N GLU A 155 45.91 23.73 50.52
CA GLU A 155 45.72 23.60 51.98
C GLU A 155 46.56 22.47 52.56
N VAL A 156 46.60 21.30 51.93
CA VAL A 156 47.48 20.18 52.32
C VAL A 156 48.94 20.60 52.27
N THR A 157 49.34 21.37 51.24
CA THR A 157 50.71 21.88 51.12
C THR A 157 51.04 22.84 52.27
N ARG A 158 50.11 23.74 52.62
CA ARG A 158 50.25 24.65 53.78
C ARG A 158 50.34 23.87 55.09
N PHE A 159 49.39 22.97 55.34
CA PHE A 159 49.38 22.10 56.52
C PHE A 159 50.68 21.31 56.67
N LYS A 160 51.18 20.73 55.58
CA LYS A 160 52.49 20.04 55.57
C LYS A 160 53.62 20.99 56.00
N SER A 161 53.64 22.23 55.49
CA SER A 161 54.65 23.20 55.88
C SER A 161 54.54 23.62 57.35
N ASP A 162 53.32 23.79 57.87
CA ASP A 162 53.06 24.16 59.26
C ASP A 162 53.50 23.05 60.21
N VAL A 163 53.15 21.79 59.91
CA VAL A 163 53.58 20.61 60.67
C VAL A 163 55.10 20.44 60.64
N LEU A 164 55.74 20.61 59.49
CA LEU A 164 57.20 20.54 59.41
C LEU A 164 57.89 21.66 60.21
N ASN A 165 57.33 22.87 60.19
CA ASN A 165 57.84 23.97 61.01
C ASN A 165 57.64 23.70 62.51
N LEU A 166 56.51 23.16 62.92
CA LEU A 166 56.26 22.71 64.29
C LEU A 166 57.30 21.68 64.72
N TYR A 167 57.54 20.65 63.91
CA TYR A 167 58.56 19.64 64.21
C TYR A 167 59.97 20.23 64.29
N ARG A 168 60.34 21.15 63.39
CA ARG A 168 61.64 21.85 63.51
C ARG A 168 61.76 22.61 64.83
N SER A 169 60.69 23.30 65.24
CA SER A 169 60.66 24.02 66.52
C SER A 169 60.78 23.08 67.72
N HIS A 170 60.12 21.91 67.67
CA HIS A 170 60.22 20.89 68.72
C HIS A 170 61.63 20.30 68.78
N VAL A 171 62.26 20.00 67.64
CA VAL A 171 63.64 19.52 67.59
C VAL A 171 64.62 20.57 68.12
N GLU A 172 64.42 21.85 67.80
CA GLU A 172 65.20 22.95 68.37
C GLU A 172 65.00 23.10 69.88
N SER A 173 63.78 22.88 70.39
CA SER A 173 63.53 22.87 71.83
C SER A 173 64.22 21.70 72.54
N LEU A 174 64.25 20.52 71.91
CA LEU A 174 64.89 19.32 72.45
C LEU A 174 66.42 19.42 72.43
N SER A 175 67.02 20.03 71.40
CA SER A 175 68.46 20.24 71.34
C SER A 175 68.97 21.32 72.31
N ARG A 176 68.07 22.11 72.91
CA ARG A 176 68.37 23.13 73.92
C ARG A 176 68.28 22.59 75.36
N LEU A 177 67.84 21.35 75.54
CA LEU A 177 67.87 20.66 76.83
C LEU A 177 69.27 20.09 77.10
N PRO A 178 69.84 20.21 78.32
CA PRO A 178 71.17 19.69 78.62
C PRO A 178 71.16 18.15 78.55
N GLU A 179 72.19 17.55 77.95
CA GLU A 179 72.37 16.09 77.97
C GLU A 179 72.45 15.58 79.42
N PHE A 180 71.50 14.71 79.80
CA PHE A 180 71.44 14.11 81.13
C PHE A 180 72.46 12.95 81.22
N GLN A 181 73.50 13.11 82.04
CA GLN A 181 74.41 12.02 82.39
C GLN A 181 73.79 11.18 83.51
N LYS A 182 73.70 9.86 83.31
CA LYS A 182 73.14 8.92 84.28
C LYS A 182 74.23 8.43 85.24
N GLU A 183 74.15 8.77 86.52
CA GLU A 183 74.83 8.08 87.62
C GLU A 183 73.88 7.01 88.19
N GLU A 184 74.34 5.76 88.25
CA GLU A 184 73.83 4.67 89.11
C GLU A 184 74.94 4.32 90.12
N PRO A 185 74.73 3.64 91.29
CA PRO A 185 73.56 2.82 91.69
C PRO A 185 73.17 2.90 93.21
N ALA A 186 72.10 2.20 93.63
CA ALA A 186 72.11 1.16 94.70
C ALA A 186 70.68 0.72 95.13
N GLU A 187 70.55 -0.60 95.33
CA GLU A 187 69.39 -1.49 95.50
C GLU A 187 68.53 -1.28 96.77
N ASP A 188 67.20 -1.50 96.66
CA ASP A 188 66.54 -2.70 97.22
C ASP A 188 65.07 -2.85 96.70
N ALA A 189 64.66 -4.11 96.48
CA ALA A 189 63.47 -4.59 95.74
C ALA A 189 62.20 -4.79 96.64
N PRO A 190 61.03 -5.34 96.18
CA PRO A 190 60.66 -5.81 94.84
C PRO A 190 59.26 -5.37 94.31
N ALA A 191 59.03 -5.73 93.04
CA ALA A 191 57.91 -5.43 92.16
C ALA A 191 56.64 -6.28 92.36
N GLU A 192 55.50 -5.78 91.87
CA GLU A 192 54.45 -6.56 91.22
C GLU A 192 53.67 -5.69 90.20
N ASP A 193 53.30 -6.33 89.09
CA ASP A 193 52.79 -5.85 87.80
C ASP A 193 51.58 -4.89 87.81
N GLU A 194 51.51 -4.00 86.81
CA GLU A 194 50.30 -3.83 85.99
C GLU A 194 50.62 -3.15 84.64
N ALA A 195 51.22 -3.93 83.73
CA ALA A 195 51.24 -3.66 82.30
C ALA A 195 49.84 -3.94 81.71
N ALA A 196 48.86 -3.06 81.97
CA ALA A 196 47.47 -3.24 81.50
C ALA A 196 46.83 -1.97 80.89
N ALA A 197 47.61 -0.93 80.60
CA ALA A 197 47.07 0.35 80.09
C ALA A 197 47.46 0.69 78.65
N ALA A 198 48.21 -0.17 77.94
CA ALA A 198 48.71 0.12 76.59
C ALA A 198 47.94 -0.58 75.44
N GLU A 199 47.07 -1.55 75.74
CA GLU A 199 46.29 -2.24 74.69
C GLU A 199 44.90 -1.62 74.44
N THR A 200 44.41 -0.74 75.31
CA THR A 200 43.04 -0.17 75.17
C THR A 200 42.94 1.02 74.22
N THR A 201 44.03 1.71 73.89
CA THR A 201 43.98 2.85 72.96
C THR A 201 44.27 2.50 71.50
N ALA A 202 44.86 1.33 71.23
CA ALA A 202 45.08 0.84 69.86
C ALA A 202 43.84 0.12 69.30
N ALA A 203 43.04 -0.53 70.15
CA ALA A 203 41.80 -1.18 69.73
C ALA A 203 40.68 -0.18 69.40
N ALA A 204 40.56 0.92 70.15
CA ALA A 204 39.49 1.92 69.96
C ALA A 204 39.54 2.66 68.60
N VAL A 205 40.73 2.88 68.03
CA VAL A 205 40.87 3.54 66.71
C VAL A 205 40.60 2.58 65.55
N THR A 206 40.71 1.27 65.78
CA THR A 206 40.49 0.26 64.74
C THR A 206 39.00 -0.09 64.57
N GLU A 207 38.20 0.11 65.62
CA GLU A 207 36.75 -0.12 65.60
C GLU A 207 35.98 1.04 64.94
N GLU A 208 36.42 2.30 65.12
CA GLU A 208 35.79 3.49 64.51
C GLU A 208 36.00 3.57 62.98
N ILE A 209 36.98 2.87 62.41
CA ILE A 209 37.23 2.82 60.96
C ILE A 209 36.44 1.65 60.30
N ALA A 210 36.01 0.65 61.07
CA ALA A 210 35.18 -0.44 60.55
C ALA A 210 33.69 -0.07 60.44
N GLU A 211 33.23 0.94 61.18
CA GLU A 211 31.82 1.38 61.19
C GLU A 211 31.50 2.47 60.14
N ALA A 212 32.48 2.91 59.34
CA ALA A 212 32.31 3.87 58.24
C ALA A 212 32.34 3.22 56.83
N GLN A 213 31.94 1.95 56.70
CA GLN A 213 31.50 1.40 55.42
C GLN A 213 30.02 1.72 55.22
N PRO A 214 29.59 2.21 54.04
CA PRO A 214 28.18 2.45 53.81
C PRO A 214 27.45 1.11 53.88
N ALA A 215 26.59 0.98 54.89
CA ALA A 215 25.51 0.03 54.90
C ALA A 215 24.75 0.18 53.58
N ALA A 216 24.76 -0.87 52.77
CA ALA A 216 23.77 -1.06 51.72
C ALA A 216 22.42 -1.09 52.43
N ALA A 217 21.73 0.06 52.40
CA ALA A 217 20.36 0.17 52.84
C ALA A 217 19.52 -0.70 51.92
N ASP A 218 18.96 -1.77 52.50
CA ASP A 218 17.67 -2.31 52.10
C ASP A 218 16.69 -1.14 52.04
N VAL A 219 16.35 -0.75 50.82
CA VAL A 219 15.15 0.02 50.54
C VAL A 219 13.99 -0.97 50.46
N ASP A 220 13.02 -0.76 51.35
CA ASP A 220 11.64 -1.23 51.28
C ASP A 220 11.19 -1.46 49.83
N ALA A 221 10.93 -2.72 49.51
CA ALA A 221 10.24 -3.12 48.29
C ALA A 221 8.88 -3.71 48.70
N GLU A 222 7.95 -2.84 49.04
CA GLU A 222 6.53 -3.11 48.81
C GLU A 222 5.91 -1.99 47.97
N ASP A 223 5.29 -2.43 46.88
CA ASP A 223 4.32 -1.78 46.02
C ASP A 223 4.82 -0.83 44.92
N GLU A 224 5.34 -1.40 43.82
CA GLU A 224 4.73 -1.24 42.49
C GLU A 224 4.93 -2.53 41.68
N THR A 225 3.83 -3.16 41.31
CA THR A 225 3.79 -4.35 40.45
C THR A 225 4.43 -4.07 39.09
N PRO A 226 5.45 -4.83 38.63
CA PRO A 226 5.76 -4.85 37.21
C PRO A 226 4.72 -5.73 36.53
N ALA A 227 3.74 -5.09 35.91
CA ALA A 227 2.89 -5.72 34.93
C ALA A 227 3.75 -6.16 33.73
N ASP A 228 3.63 -7.45 33.39
CA ASP A 228 3.84 -8.02 32.05
C ASP A 228 5.22 -7.88 31.39
N GLU A 229 6.20 -8.65 31.88
CA GLU A 229 7.30 -9.20 31.05
C GLU A 229 6.81 -10.33 30.13
N LYS A 230 5.71 -10.09 29.41
CA LYS A 230 5.03 -11.03 28.51
C LYS A 230 4.64 -10.40 27.18
N THR A 231 5.37 -9.41 26.66
CA THR A 231 4.83 -8.58 25.56
C THR A 231 5.77 -8.24 24.41
N SER A 232 6.83 -9.02 24.16
CA SER A 232 7.50 -8.99 22.85
C SER A 232 7.18 -10.24 22.04
N GLU A 233 7.38 -11.44 22.57
CA GLU A 233 7.05 -12.69 21.86
C GLU A 233 5.53 -12.95 21.78
N GLU A 234 4.77 -12.62 22.84
CA GLU A 234 3.30 -12.76 22.85
C GLU A 234 2.61 -11.66 21.99
N PHE A 235 3.26 -10.51 21.81
CA PHE A 235 2.78 -9.42 20.92
C PHE A 235 2.88 -9.80 19.44
N TRP A 236 3.98 -10.45 19.02
CA TRP A 236 4.12 -10.99 17.66
C TRP A 236 3.23 -12.22 17.42
N ALA A 237 2.96 -13.03 18.45
CA ALA A 237 2.08 -14.19 18.34
C ALA A 237 0.59 -13.83 18.21
N GLN A 238 0.17 -12.70 18.80
CA GLN A 238 -1.22 -12.21 18.70
C GLN A 238 -1.54 -11.69 17.29
N ASP A 239 -0.58 -11.04 16.62
CA ASP A 239 -0.76 -10.39 15.31
C ASP A 239 -0.81 -11.40 14.13
N GLU A 240 -0.12 -12.54 14.23
CA GLU A 240 -0.22 -13.62 13.24
C GLU A 240 -1.61 -14.29 13.21
N SER A 241 -2.34 -14.28 14.33
CA SER A 241 -3.68 -14.87 14.42
C SER A 241 -4.78 -14.00 13.77
N GLN A 242 -4.52 -12.70 13.63
CA GLN A 242 -5.40 -11.72 12.97
C GLN A 242 -5.19 -11.67 11.44
N LEU A 243 -4.11 -12.28 10.94
CA LEU A 243 -3.81 -12.37 9.50
C LEU A 243 -4.34 -13.66 8.84
N LYS A 244 -5.12 -14.48 9.56
CA LYS A 244 -5.91 -15.55 8.95
C LYS A 244 -7.14 -14.92 8.30
N LEU A 245 -6.96 -14.52 7.05
CA LEU A 245 -8.05 -14.25 6.13
C LEU A 245 -8.89 -15.53 6.03
N ASP A 246 -10.09 -15.51 6.60
CA ASP A 246 -11.05 -16.60 6.41
C ASP A 246 -11.17 -16.86 4.89
N PRO A 247 -11.06 -18.12 4.44
CA PRO A 247 -11.38 -18.42 3.05
C PRO A 247 -12.81 -17.94 2.80
N PRO A 248 -13.07 -17.18 1.72
CA PRO A 248 -14.42 -16.70 1.44
C PRO A 248 -15.38 -17.90 1.42
N PRO A 249 -16.62 -17.73 1.92
CA PRO A 249 -17.58 -18.82 1.93
C PRO A 249 -17.67 -19.41 0.53
N ALA A 250 -17.51 -20.73 0.43
CA ALA A 250 -17.71 -21.44 -0.82
C ALA A 250 -19.08 -21.01 -1.39
N PRO A 251 -19.17 -20.66 -2.68
CA PRO A 251 -20.44 -20.28 -3.26
C PRO A 251 -21.41 -21.45 -3.06
N ALA A 252 -22.52 -21.17 -2.38
CA ALA A 252 -23.66 -22.07 -2.40
C ALA A 252 -23.95 -22.40 -3.86
N ALA A 253 -24.25 -23.67 -4.13
CA ALA A 253 -24.34 -24.28 -5.44
C ALA A 253 -25.54 -23.80 -6.30
N GLU A 254 -25.77 -22.50 -6.39
CA GLU A 254 -26.93 -21.92 -7.09
C GLU A 254 -26.59 -20.79 -8.08
N ASP A 255 -25.33 -20.38 -8.25
CA ASP A 255 -24.96 -19.38 -9.27
C ASP A 255 -23.67 -19.75 -10.03
N GLU A 256 -23.79 -20.74 -10.91
CA GLU A 256 -22.70 -21.20 -11.80
C GLU A 256 -22.57 -20.36 -13.10
N ALA A 257 -23.20 -19.18 -13.17
CA ALA A 257 -23.30 -18.39 -14.41
C ALA A 257 -22.45 -17.10 -14.44
N ALA A 258 -21.68 -16.77 -13.41
CA ALA A 258 -21.02 -15.46 -13.29
C ALA A 258 -19.50 -15.49 -12.97
N ALA A 259 -18.80 -16.59 -13.25
CA ALA A 259 -17.34 -16.63 -13.17
C ALA A 259 -16.71 -16.51 -14.58
N PRO A 260 -15.75 -15.60 -14.82
CA PRO A 260 -15.05 -15.53 -16.09
C PRO A 260 -14.19 -16.79 -16.31
N ASP A 261 -14.26 -17.36 -17.52
CA ASP A 261 -13.59 -18.60 -17.88
C ASP A 261 -12.07 -18.38 -18.07
N TYR A 262 -11.29 -18.79 -17.06
CA TYR A 262 -9.83 -18.78 -17.09
C TYR A 262 -9.22 -20.02 -17.79
N ALA A 263 -10.02 -20.92 -18.39
CA ALA A 263 -9.51 -22.08 -19.11
C ALA A 263 -8.66 -21.71 -20.34
N ALA A 264 -8.85 -20.50 -20.89
CA ALA A 264 -8.07 -19.99 -22.03
C ALA A 264 -6.58 -19.75 -21.73
N PHE A 265 -6.16 -19.64 -20.46
CA PHE A 265 -4.78 -19.30 -20.10
C PHE A 265 -3.89 -20.50 -19.73
N LYS A 266 -4.41 -21.73 -19.73
CA LYS A 266 -3.63 -22.94 -19.37
C LYS A 266 -2.63 -23.43 -20.42
N GLY A 267 -2.46 -22.73 -21.55
CA GLY A 267 -1.66 -23.18 -22.68
C GLY A 267 -0.32 -22.45 -22.92
N VAL A 268 -0.02 -21.34 -22.23
CA VAL A 268 1.17 -20.54 -22.55
C VAL A 268 2.37 -21.04 -21.73
N LYS A 269 3.23 -21.85 -22.35
CA LYS A 269 4.57 -22.12 -21.83
C LYS A 269 5.51 -21.02 -22.30
N PHE A 270 6.04 -20.23 -21.37
CA PHE A 270 7.18 -19.36 -21.63
C PHE A 270 8.45 -20.24 -21.67
N SER A 271 9.18 -20.18 -22.78
CA SER A 271 10.48 -20.84 -22.93
C SER A 271 11.55 -20.08 -22.14
N GLU A 272 12.43 -20.83 -21.49
CA GLU A 272 13.66 -20.38 -20.81
C GLU A 272 14.68 -19.77 -21.80
#